data_AF-A0A7S0AT20-F1
#
_entry.id   AF-A0A7S0AT20-F1
#
_cell.length_a   1.000
_cell.length_b   1.000
_cell.length_c   1.000
_cell.angle_alpha   90.00
_cell.angle_beta   90.00
_cell.angle_gamma   90.00
#
_symmetry.space_group_name_H-M   'P 1'
#
loop_
_entity.id
_entity.type
_entity.pdbx_description
1 polymer ?
#
loop_
_entity_poly.entity_id
_entity_poly.type
_entity_poly.pdbx_seq_one_letter_code
_entity_poly.pdbx_strand_id
1 'polypeptide(L)'
;RDYYAEGSGYSVFAGRDASPSFTTGNFTKEGSEQDLDELTAGQLVGVDGWRKFYADHETYRQIGVLCCDYYDEDGKPTEKLTTVWERLATHAAMKKEKERAKASAAAEKDL
;
A
#
# COMPACT_ATOMS: atom_id res chain seq x y z
N ARG A 1 7.08 17.92 -17.32
CA ARG A 1 6.39 17.33 -16.14
C ARG A 1 5.72 16.08 -16.66
N ASP A 2 6.51 15.03 -16.93
CA ASP A 2 6.11 13.95 -17.84
C ASP A 2 6.42 12.57 -17.26
N TYR A 3 6.38 12.45 -15.93
CA TYR A 3 6.73 11.21 -15.22
C TYR A 3 5.90 10.01 -15.66
N TYR A 4 4.66 10.23 -16.10
CA TYR A 4 3.72 9.19 -16.53
C TYR A 4 3.51 9.16 -18.05
N ALA A 5 4.24 9.97 -18.81
CA ALA A 5 4.13 10.01 -20.27
C ALA A 5 4.65 8.72 -20.90
N GLU A 6 4.22 8.39 -22.12
CA GLU A 6 4.71 7.21 -22.83
C GLU A 6 6.24 7.23 -22.95
N GLY A 7 6.87 6.09 -22.66
CA GLY A 7 8.34 5.94 -22.66
C GLY A 7 9.05 6.43 -21.39
N SER A 8 8.33 7.01 -20.42
CA SER A 8 8.89 7.37 -19.11
C SER A 8 8.92 6.18 -18.14
N GLY A 9 9.75 6.29 -17.09
CA GLY A 9 9.89 5.24 -16.07
C GLY A 9 8.64 4.98 -15.23
N TYR A 10 7.69 5.93 -15.15
CA TYR A 10 6.42 5.72 -14.44
C TYR A 10 5.23 5.61 -15.42
N SER A 11 5.48 5.42 -16.72
CA SER A 11 4.42 5.20 -17.72
C SER A 11 3.49 4.03 -17.38
N VAL A 12 4.00 3.00 -16.68
CA VAL A 12 3.21 1.85 -16.24
C VAL A 12 2.05 2.23 -15.31
N PHE A 13 2.12 3.36 -14.59
CA PHE A 13 1.07 3.81 -13.68
C PHE A 13 -0.06 4.58 -14.37
N ALA A 14 0.11 4.95 -15.65
CA ALA A 14 -0.89 5.76 -16.34
C ALA A 14 -2.19 4.96 -16.58
N GLY A 15 -3.29 5.46 -16.04
CA GLY A 15 -4.65 4.97 -16.32
C GLY A 15 -4.96 3.57 -15.80
N ARG A 16 -4.27 3.09 -14.76
CA ARG A 16 -4.49 1.76 -14.19
C ARG A 16 -4.25 1.72 -12.69
N ASP A 17 -4.76 0.68 -12.06
CA ASP A 17 -4.24 0.27 -10.75
C ASP A 17 -2.88 -0.41 -10.94
N ALA A 18 -1.87 0.13 -10.27
CA ALA A 18 -0.52 -0.41 -10.20
C ALA A 18 0.00 -0.35 -8.75
N SER A 19 -0.93 -0.43 -7.78
CA SER A 19 -0.67 -0.42 -6.34
C SER A 19 0.45 -1.39 -5.92
N PRO A 20 0.54 -2.64 -6.42
CA PRO A 20 1.61 -3.56 -6.04
C PRO A 20 3.01 -3.07 -6.44
N SER A 21 3.14 -2.46 -7.63
CA SER A 21 4.43 -2.00 -8.19
C SER A 21 5.15 -1.00 -7.28
N PHE A 22 4.39 -0.20 -6.52
CA PHE A 22 4.96 0.75 -5.56
C PHE A 22 5.78 0.11 -4.45
N THR A 23 5.52 -1.16 -4.14
CA THR A 23 6.22 -1.86 -3.05
C THR A 23 7.05 -3.03 -3.53
N THR A 24 6.65 -3.72 -4.61
CA THR A 24 7.45 -4.80 -5.20
C THR A 24 8.64 -4.26 -5.99
N GLY A 25 8.58 -3.00 -6.46
CA GLY A 25 9.55 -2.45 -7.41
C GLY A 25 9.47 -3.09 -8.80
N ASN A 26 8.44 -3.91 -9.05
CA ASN A 26 8.20 -4.52 -10.34
C ASN A 26 7.29 -3.62 -11.19
N PHE A 27 7.90 -2.87 -12.10
CA PHE A 27 7.22 -1.92 -13.00
C PHE A 27 6.86 -2.55 -14.36
N THR A 28 6.81 -3.89 -14.48
CA THR A 28 6.23 -4.56 -15.66
C THR A 28 4.71 -4.53 -15.60
N LYS A 29 4.06 -4.72 -16.74
CA LYS A 29 2.59 -4.83 -16.82
C LYS A 29 2.07 -5.94 -15.90
N GLU A 30 2.68 -7.13 -15.94
CA GLU A 30 2.24 -8.24 -15.09
C GLU A 30 2.46 -7.94 -13.59
N GLY A 31 3.56 -7.27 -13.24
CA GLY A 31 3.83 -6.87 -11.87
C GLY A 31 2.83 -5.87 -11.30
N SER A 32 2.30 -4.99 -12.14
CA SER A 32 1.26 -4.02 -11.77
C SER A 32 -0.12 -4.65 -11.60
N GLU A 33 -0.39 -5.76 -12.27
CA GLU A 33 -1.66 -6.50 -12.22
C GLU A 33 -1.71 -7.54 -11.08
N GLN A 34 -0.64 -7.62 -10.27
CA GLN A 34 -0.59 -8.51 -9.11
C GLN A 34 -1.70 -8.17 -8.10
N ASP A 35 -2.33 -9.18 -7.52
CA ASP A 35 -3.34 -8.97 -6.49
C ASP A 35 -2.69 -8.54 -5.16
N LEU A 36 -3.26 -7.55 -4.46
CA LEU A 36 -2.81 -7.17 -3.11
C LEU A 36 -2.95 -8.30 -2.09
N ASP A 37 -3.81 -9.28 -2.34
CA ASP A 37 -3.94 -10.47 -1.49
C ASP A 37 -2.67 -11.32 -1.50
N GLU A 38 -1.90 -11.31 -2.59
CA GLU A 38 -0.63 -12.02 -2.72
C GLU A 38 0.55 -11.31 -2.06
N LEU A 39 0.40 -10.02 -1.71
CA LEU A 39 1.46 -9.27 -1.05
C LEU A 39 1.57 -9.67 0.42
N THR A 40 2.77 -9.61 0.99
CA THR A 40 2.95 -9.75 2.44
C THR A 40 2.40 -8.54 3.18
N ALA A 41 2.08 -8.69 4.48
CA ALA A 41 1.60 -7.57 5.29
C ALA A 41 2.62 -6.39 5.36
N GLY A 42 3.92 -6.68 5.32
CA GLY A 42 4.94 -5.63 5.23
C GLY A 42 4.93 -4.88 3.90
N GLN A 43 4.62 -5.57 2.79
CA GLN A 43 4.46 -4.92 1.49
C GLN A 43 3.17 -4.07 1.44
N LEU A 44 2.09 -4.54 2.06
CA LEU A 44 0.86 -3.73 2.19
C LEU A 44 1.09 -2.42 2.94
N VAL A 45 1.99 -2.39 3.94
CA VAL A 45 2.39 -1.14 4.62
C VAL A 45 3.02 -0.16 3.64
N GLY A 46 3.82 -0.65 2.69
CA GLY A 46 4.37 0.18 1.61
C GLY A 46 3.27 0.76 0.72
N VAL A 47 2.31 -0.07 0.31
CA VAL A 47 1.16 0.36 -0.51
C VAL A 47 0.34 1.44 0.21
N ASP A 48 0.03 1.24 1.49
CA ASP A 48 -0.70 2.24 2.30
C ASP A 48 0.12 3.53 2.51
N GLY A 49 1.45 3.43 2.59
CA GLY A 49 2.34 4.58 2.60
C GLY A 49 2.22 5.43 1.33
N TRP A 50 2.26 4.79 0.16
CA TRP A 50 2.08 5.48 -1.12
C TRP A 50 0.67 6.04 -1.28
N ARG A 51 -0.36 5.31 -0.83
CA ARG A 51 -1.75 5.80 -0.81
C ARG A 51 -1.87 7.10 -0.01
N LYS A 52 -1.28 7.17 1.19
CA LYS A 52 -1.24 8.39 2.02
C LYS A 52 -0.46 9.51 1.35
N PHE A 53 0.72 9.19 0.80
CA PHE A 53 1.51 10.16 0.05
C PHE A 53 0.67 10.84 -1.04
N TYR A 54 -0.03 10.09 -1.89
CA TYR A 54 -0.86 10.68 -2.95
C TYR A 54 -2.08 11.43 -2.43
N ALA A 55 -2.66 11.02 -1.30
CA ALA A 55 -3.78 11.72 -0.68
C ALA A 55 -3.37 13.08 -0.09
N ASP A 56 -2.16 13.18 0.48
CA ASP A 56 -1.66 14.37 1.16
C ASP A 56 -0.77 15.25 0.26
N HIS A 57 -0.48 14.83 -0.98
CA HIS A 57 0.44 15.52 -1.87
C HIS A 57 -0.15 16.82 -2.43
N GLU A 58 0.62 17.91 -2.38
CA GLU A 58 0.19 19.25 -2.80
C GLU A 58 -0.27 19.34 -4.28
N THR A 59 0.32 18.52 -5.17
CA THR A 59 -0.01 18.55 -6.60
C THR A 59 -0.94 17.44 -7.08
N TYR A 60 -1.22 16.41 -6.27
CA TYR A 60 -2.12 15.33 -6.65
C TYR A 60 -3.47 15.57 -6.01
N ARG A 61 -4.51 15.69 -6.85
CA ARG A 61 -5.87 15.86 -6.38
C ARG A 61 -6.57 14.51 -6.38
N GLN A 62 -7.10 14.11 -5.22
CA GLN A 62 -7.98 12.95 -5.15
C GLN A 62 -9.28 13.24 -5.92
N ILE A 63 -9.59 12.41 -6.92
CA ILE A 63 -10.79 12.54 -7.75
C ILE A 63 -11.91 11.59 -7.30
N GLY A 64 -11.56 10.42 -6.76
CA GLY A 64 -12.53 9.43 -6.31
C GLY A 64 -11.87 8.12 -5.92
N VAL A 65 -12.65 7.04 -5.98
CA VAL A 65 -12.21 5.66 -5.76
C VAL A 65 -12.36 4.85 -7.04
N LEU A 66 -11.52 3.83 -7.22
CA LEU A 66 -11.61 2.91 -8.35
C LEU A 66 -12.56 1.77 -8.01
N CYS A 67 -13.57 1.55 -8.84
CA CYS A 67 -14.56 0.48 -8.65
C CYS A 67 -13.94 -0.90 -8.85
N CYS A 68 -14.79 -1.89 -8.60
CA CYS A 68 -14.73 -3.24 -9.14
C CYS A 68 -13.69 -4.16 -8.46
N ASP A 69 -12.82 -3.64 -7.58
CA ASP A 69 -11.91 -4.45 -6.75
C ASP A 69 -12.00 -4.08 -5.26
N TYR A 70 -11.47 -2.92 -4.86
CA TYR A 70 -11.50 -2.44 -3.46
C TYR A 70 -12.78 -1.68 -3.09
N TYR A 71 -13.45 -1.13 -4.10
CA TYR A 71 -14.72 -0.44 -3.94
C TYR A 71 -15.72 -0.99 -4.94
N ASP A 72 -16.99 -1.05 -4.60
CA ASP A 72 -18.05 -1.44 -5.54
C ASP A 72 -18.44 -0.28 -6.48
N GLU A 73 -19.45 -0.50 -7.32
CA GLU A 73 -19.97 0.51 -8.27
C GLU A 73 -20.58 1.75 -7.56
N ASP A 74 -21.02 1.60 -6.31
CA ASP A 74 -21.50 2.70 -5.47
C ASP A 74 -20.35 3.42 -4.72
N GLY A 75 -19.11 2.93 -4.88
CA GLY A 75 -17.95 3.43 -4.16
C GLY A 75 -17.86 2.96 -2.69
N LYS A 76 -18.58 1.90 -2.31
CA LYS A 76 -18.52 1.32 -0.96
C LYS A 76 -17.37 0.31 -0.86
N PRO A 77 -16.70 0.19 0.30
CA PRO A 77 -15.65 -0.80 0.51
C PRO A 77 -16.11 -2.24 0.24
N THR A 78 -15.29 -3.01 -0.46
CA THR A 78 -15.48 -4.45 -0.63
C THR A 78 -14.89 -5.26 0.54
N GLU A 79 -15.18 -6.56 0.58
CA GLU A 79 -14.56 -7.49 1.53
C GLU A 79 -13.03 -7.54 1.37
N LYS A 80 -12.53 -7.37 0.13
CA LYS A 80 -11.10 -7.32 -0.17
C LYS A 80 -10.43 -6.13 0.52
N LEU A 81 -11.00 -4.93 0.39
CA LEU A 81 -10.48 -3.74 1.07
C LEU A 81 -10.51 -3.91 2.59
N THR A 82 -11.58 -4.50 3.12
CA THR A 82 -11.71 -4.82 4.55
C THR A 82 -10.58 -5.75 5.01
N THR A 83 -10.32 -6.82 4.27
CA THR A 83 -9.25 -7.78 4.54
C THR A 83 -7.87 -7.12 4.54
N VAL A 84 -7.59 -6.24 3.56
CA VAL A 84 -6.34 -5.47 3.51
C VAL A 84 -6.18 -4.61 4.78
N TRP A 85 -7.23 -3.93 5.25
CA TRP A 85 -7.17 -3.13 6.46
C TRP A 85 -6.93 -3.97 7.73
N GLU A 86 -7.57 -5.13 7.83
CA GLU A 86 -7.36 -6.04 8.95
C GLU A 86 -5.93 -6.57 9.02
N ARG A 87 -5.35 -6.91 7.85
CA ARG A 87 -3.95 -7.37 7.74
C ARG A 87 -2.98 -6.27 8.16
N LEU A 88 -3.24 -5.02 7.76
CA LEU A 88 -2.46 -3.85 8.16
C LEU A 88 -2.54 -3.60 9.67
N ALA A 89 -3.75 -3.63 10.24
CA ALA A 89 -3.96 -3.46 11.68
C ALA A 89 -3.26 -4.55 12.50
N THR A 90 -3.39 -5.80 12.07
CA THR A 90 -2.72 -6.95 12.70
C THR A 90 -1.20 -6.80 12.66
N HIS A 91 -0.65 -6.42 11.51
CA HIS A 91 0.80 -6.21 11.36
C HIS A 91 1.30 -5.08 12.28
N ALA A 92 0.57 -3.97 12.37
CA ALA A 92 0.91 -2.86 13.25
C ALA A 92 0.91 -3.27 14.73
N ALA A 93 -0.10 -4.04 15.17
CA ALA A 93 -0.18 -4.56 16.53
C ALA A 93 1.00 -5.47 16.87
N MET A 94 1.32 -6.43 16.00
CA MET A 94 2.46 -7.34 16.17
C MET A 94 3.80 -6.60 16.22
N LYS A 95 3.98 -5.56 15.39
CA LYS A 95 5.20 -4.75 15.38
C LYS A 95 5.38 -4.02 16.71
N LYS A 96 4.31 -3.39 17.21
CA LYS A 96 4.30 -2.67 18.50
C LYS A 96 4.61 -3.58 19.67
N GLU A 97 4.06 -4.80 19.70
CA GLU A 97 4.35 -5.79 20.74
C GLU A 97 5.82 -6.23 20.71
N LYS A 98 6.36 -6.53 19.53
CA LYS A 98 7.78 -6.89 19.37
C LYS A 98 8.71 -5.75 19.80
N GLU A 99 8.39 -4.51 19.48
CA GLU A 99 9.16 -3.33 19.90
C GLU A 99 9.11 -3.16 21.43
N ARG A 100 7.95 -3.35 22.05
CA ARG A 100 7.81 -3.30 23.51
C ARG A 100 8.62 -4.38 24.20
N ALA A 101 8.55 -5.62 23.70
CA ALA A 101 9.31 -6.75 24.25
C ALA A 101 10.83 -6.56 24.08
N LYS A 102 11.27 -5.97 22.96
CA LYS A 102 12.68 -5.61 22.76
C LYS A 102 13.13 -4.50 23.72
N ALA A 103 12.30 -3.48 23.93
CA ALA A 103 12.61 -2.38 24.85
C ALA A 103 12.69 -2.85 26.31
N SER A 104 11.80 -3.74 26.76
CA SER A 104 11.89 -4.32 28.11
C SER A 104 13.14 -5.18 28.27
N ALA A 105 13.44 -6.04 27.30
CA ALA A 105 14.63 -6.90 27.34
C ALA A 105 15.96 -6.12 27.25
N ALA A 106 15.97 -4.94 26.63
CA ALA A 106 17.13 -4.04 26.65
C ALA A 106 17.31 -3.41 28.04
N ALA A 107 16.24 -2.86 28.63
CA ALA A 107 16.27 -2.25 29.95
C ALA A 107 16.68 -3.23 31.07
N GLU A 108 16.34 -4.53 30.96
CA GLU A 108 16.77 -5.56 31.91
C GLU A 108 18.26 -5.93 31.78
N LYS A 109 18.91 -5.65 30.64
CA LYS A 109 20.34 -5.94 30.43
C LYS A 109 21.27 -4.80 30.84
N ASP A 110 20.73 -3.59 30.96
CA ASP A 110 21.45 -2.40 31.42
C ASP A 110 21.44 -2.25 32.96
N LEU A 111 20.91 -3.24 33.69
CA LEU A 111 20.90 -3.36 35.15
C LEU A 111 21.89 -4.45 35.63
#